data_AF-A0A853SR89-F1
#
_entry.id   AF-A0A853SR89-F1
#
_cell.length_a   1.000
_cell.length_b   1.000
_cell.length_c   1.000
_cell.angle_alpha   90.00
_cell.angle_beta   90.00
_cell.angle_gamma   90.00
#
_symmetry.space_group_name_H-M   'P 1'
#
loop_
_entity.id
_entity.type
_entity.pdbx_description
1 polymer ?
#
loop_
_entity_poly.entity_id
_entity_poly.type
_entity_poly.pdbx_seq_one_letter_code
_entity_poly.pdbx_strand_id
1 'polypeptide(L)' 'MTVENVKNSLSNARKMADGEDKKLEISIALSDAEFFGYNDYGSGVYTPPADFRDEPDLLASWKEGQKSARKDAMNPEYD' A
#
# COMPACT_ATOMS: atom_id res chain seq x y z
N MET A 1 -7.76 -9.39 0.35
CA MET A 1 -6.65 -8.94 1.22
C MET A 1 -7.21 -7.97 2.25
N THR A 2 -6.75 -7.97 3.50
CA THR A 2 -7.13 -6.95 4.52
C THR A 2 -5.90 -6.11 4.89
N VAL A 3 -6.11 -4.91 5.43
CA VAL A 3 -5.01 -4.04 5.94
C VAL A 3 -4.15 -4.77 6.98
N GLU A 4 -4.79 -5.51 7.88
CA GLU A 4 -4.11 -6.32 8.89
C GLU A 4 -3.22 -7.39 8.26
N ASN A 5 -3.69 -8.05 7.20
CA ASN A 5 -2.89 -9.06 6.48
C ASN A 5 -1.66 -8.44 5.80
N VAL A 6 -1.77 -7.24 5.25
CA VAL A 6 -0.63 -6.51 4.65
C VAL A 6 0.43 -6.18 5.70
N LYS A 7 0.02 -5.65 6.85
CA LYS A 7 0.93 -5.38 7.97
C LYS A 7 1.60 -6.64 8.48
N ASN A 8 0.84 -7.73 8.62
CA ASN A 8 1.37 -9.01 9.06
C ASN A 8 2.36 -9.60 8.04
N SER A 9 2.09 -9.50 6.75
CA SER A 9 3.02 -9.93 5.68
C SER A 9 4.33 -9.14 5.76
N LEU A 10 4.29 -7.81 5.85
CA LEU A 10 5.51 -7.00 5.98
C LEU A 10 6.31 -7.34 7.24
N SER A 11 5.62 -7.48 8.37
CA SER A 11 6.24 -7.84 9.66
C SER A 11 6.91 -9.21 9.61
N ASN A 12 6.27 -10.20 8.95
CA ASN A 12 6.84 -11.53 8.76
C ASN A 12 8.03 -11.50 7.80
N ALA A 13 7.93 -10.79 6.68
CA ALA A 13 9.00 -10.65 5.70
C ALA A 13 10.27 -10.04 6.32
N ARG A 14 10.11 -9.02 7.18
CA ARG A 14 11.26 -8.40 7.87
C ARG A 14 12.02 -9.36 8.79
N LYS A 15 11.37 -10.41 9.30
CA LYS A 15 11.98 -11.45 10.15
C LYS A 15 12.65 -12.56 9.35
N MET A 16 12.40 -12.65 8.05
CA MET A 16 13.05 -13.64 7.19
C MET A 16 14.54 -13.34 7.04
N ALA A 17 15.32 -14.40 6.80
CA ALA A 17 16.70 -14.24 6.36
C ALA A 17 16.75 -13.45 5.04
N ASP A 18 17.81 -12.66 4.86
CA ASP A 18 17.97 -11.90 3.63
C ASP A 18 18.05 -12.83 2.42
N GLY A 19 17.14 -12.62 1.46
CA GLY A 19 16.96 -13.50 0.30
C GLY A 19 15.91 -12.94 -0.66
N GLU A 20 15.73 -13.60 -1.80
CA GLU A 20 14.75 -13.19 -2.82
C GLU A 20 13.32 -13.26 -2.28
N ASP A 21 12.98 -14.29 -1.50
CA ASP A 21 11.66 -14.45 -0.89
C ASP A 21 11.30 -13.28 0.04
N LYS A 22 12.25 -12.83 0.87
CA LYS A 22 12.07 -11.65 1.72
C LYS A 22 11.75 -10.40 0.89
N LYS A 23 12.50 -10.19 -0.19
CA LYS A 23 12.28 -9.03 -1.07
C LYS A 23 10.93 -9.11 -1.76
N LEU A 24 10.54 -10.30 -2.21
CA LEU A 24 9.25 -10.53 -2.85
C LEU A 24 8.10 -10.23 -1.89
N GLU A 25 8.13 -10.77 -0.67
CA GLU A 25 7.09 -10.53 0.35
C GLU A 25 6.99 -9.06 0.75
N ILE A 26 8.13 -8.37 0.94
CA ILE A 26 8.12 -6.91 1.16
C ILE A 26 7.46 -6.21 -0.03
N SER A 27 7.85 -6.56 -1.26
CA SER A 27 7.30 -5.94 -2.47
C SER A 27 5.78 -6.16 -2.60
N ILE A 28 5.28 -7.35 -2.25
CA ILE A 28 3.85 -7.66 -2.26
C ILE A 28 3.12 -6.77 -1.24
N ALA A 29 3.61 -6.70 0.00
CA ALA A 29 2.98 -5.88 1.04
C ALA A 29 2.94 -4.38 0.67
N LEU A 30 4.01 -3.87 0.04
CA LEU A 30 4.05 -2.49 -0.44
C LEU A 30 3.09 -2.25 -1.61
N SER A 31 2.99 -3.19 -2.55
CA SER A 31 2.06 -3.10 -3.67
C SER A 31 0.60 -3.15 -3.21
N ASP A 32 0.28 -4.01 -2.23
CA ASP A 32 -1.05 -4.07 -1.64
C ASP A 32 -1.40 -2.76 -0.91
N ALA A 33 -0.45 -2.17 -0.16
CA ALA A 33 -0.67 -0.89 0.51
C ALA A 33 -0.94 0.24 -0.48
N GLU A 34 -0.22 0.27 -1.61
CA GLU A 34 -0.49 1.20 -2.71
C GLU A 34 -1.88 0.98 -3.30
N PHE A 35 -2.28 -0.27 -3.56
CA PHE A 35 -3.62 -0.60 -4.05
C PHE A 35 -4.73 -0.15 -3.09
N PHE A 36 -4.54 -0.31 -1.78
CA PHE A 36 -5.47 0.25 -0.79
C PHE A 36 -5.58 1.76 -0.90
N GLY A 37 -4.45 2.47 -1.01
CA GLY A 37 -4.44 3.91 -1.20
C GLY A 37 -5.19 4.37 -2.45
N TYR A 38 -5.04 3.63 -3.55
CA TYR A 38 -5.75 3.91 -4.78
C TYR A 38 -7.28 3.78 -4.62
N ASN A 39 -7.75 2.66 -4.05
CA ASN A 39 -9.18 2.42 -3.86
C ASN A 39 -9.82 3.36 -2.83
N ASP A 40 -9.08 3.68 -1.76
CA ASP A 40 -9.52 4.59 -0.72
C ASP A 40 -9.79 5.98 -1.31
N TYR A 41 -8.94 6.46 -2.23
CA TYR A 41 -9.17 7.73 -2.94
C TYR A 41 -10.50 7.72 -3.69
N GLY A 42 -10.77 6.65 -4.46
CA GLY A 42 -12.03 6.47 -5.19
C GLY A 42 -13.26 6.40 -4.29
N SER A 43 -13.07 6.00 -3.03
CA SER A 43 -14.13 5.92 -2.01
C SER A 43 -14.21 7.18 -1.13
N GLY A 44 -13.40 8.21 -1.38
CA GLY A 44 -13.36 9.44 -0.58
C GLY A 44 -12.68 9.29 0.80
N VAL A 45 -11.92 8.22 1.00
CA VAL A 45 -11.16 7.96 2.23
C VAL A 45 -9.76 8.51 2.07
N TYR A 46 -9.44 9.57 2.82
CA TYR A 46 -8.12 10.25 2.76
C TYR A 46 -7.30 10.10 4.05
N THR A 47 -7.81 9.35 5.02
CA THR A 47 -7.10 9.06 6.26
C THR A 47 -6.50 7.65 6.16
N PRO A 48 -5.20 7.47 6.43
CA PRO A 48 -4.59 6.16 6.35
C PRO A 48 -5.15 5.22 7.44
N PRO A 49 -5.21 3.91 7.16
CA PRO A 49 -5.55 2.90 8.17
C PRO A 49 -4.63 3.03 9.39
N ALA A 50 -5.19 2.79 10.59
CA ALA A 50 -4.44 2.90 11.84
C ALA A 50 -3.17 2.03 11.81
N ASP A 51 -3.27 0.82 11.26
CA ASP A 51 -2.17 -0.12 11.15
C ASP A 51 -1.00 0.35 10.29
N PHE A 52 -1.25 1.22 9.30
CA PHE A 52 -0.18 1.76 8.46
C PHE A 52 0.56 2.92 9.14
N ARG A 53 0.00 3.55 10.18
CA ARG A 53 0.61 4.73 10.82
C ARG A 53 1.95 4.42 11.47
N ASP A 54 2.08 3.21 12.03
CA ASP A 54 3.29 2.74 12.69
C ASP A 54 4.29 2.08 11.73
N GLU A 55 3.91 1.92 10.46
CA GLU A 55 4.71 1.25 9.43
C GLU A 55 5.01 2.24 8.28
N PRO A 56 6.15 2.96 8.33
CA PRO A 56 6.41 4.08 7.43
C PRO A 56 6.43 3.68 5.95
N ASP A 57 6.89 2.46 5.63
CA ASP A 57 6.93 1.96 4.25
C ASP A 57 5.50 1.72 3.71
N LEU A 58 4.61 1.13 4.51
CA LEU A 58 3.20 0.93 4.13
C LEU A 58 2.47 2.27 3.98
N LEU A 59 2.73 3.21 4.89
CA LEU A 59 2.15 4.55 4.81
C LEU A 59 2.61 5.29 3.56
N ALA A 60 3.89 5.16 3.19
CA ALA A 60 4.43 5.76 1.97
C ALA A 60 3.76 5.15 0.73
N SER A 61 3.70 3.83 0.63
CA SER A 61 3.02 3.14 -0.48
C SER A 61 1.54 3.51 -0.59
N TRP A 62 0.80 3.53 0.52
CA TRP A 62 -0.60 3.96 0.52
C TRP A 62 -0.78 5.41 0.03
N LYS A 63 0.12 6.32 0.42
CA LYS A 63 0.11 7.71 -0.08
C LYS A 63 0.41 7.80 -1.58
N GLU A 64 1.29 6.94 -2.11
CA GLU A 64 1.53 6.87 -3.56
C GLU A 64 0.27 6.40 -4.29
N GLY A 65 -0.44 5.39 -3.77
CA GLY A 65 -1.72 4.95 -4.33
C GLY A 65 -2.75 6.07 -4.44
N GLN A 66 -2.90 6.86 -3.37
CA GLN A 66 -3.75 8.06 -3.35
C GLN A 66 -3.35 9.10 -4.40
N LYS A 67 -2.03 9.32 -4.59
CA LYS A 67 -1.52 10.24 -5.62
C LYS A 67 -1.79 9.72 -7.03
N SER A 68 -1.63 8.42 -7.26
CA SER A 68 -1.90 7.77 -8.55
C SER A 68 -3.38 7.89 -8.91
N ALA A 69 -4.29 7.51 -8.00
CA ALA A 69 -5.73 7.66 -8.22
C ALA A 69 -6.14 9.12 -8.47
N ARG A 70 -5.53 10.07 -7.76
CA ARG A 70 -5.74 11.50 -8.01
C ARG A 70 -5.30 11.92 -9.41
N LYS A 71 -4.14 11.46 -9.89
CA LYS A 71 -3.65 11.77 -11.24
C LYS A 71 -4.60 11.24 -12.30
N ASP A 72 -5.05 9.99 -12.14
CA ASP A 72 -6.01 9.36 -13.06
C ASP A 72 -7.32 10.15 -13.11
N ALA A 73 -7.86 10.54 -11.95
CA ALA A 73 -9.06 11.36 -11.86
C ALA A 73 -8.91 12.76 -12.47
N MET A 74 -7.69 13.30 -12.52
CA MET A 74 -7.39 14.62 -13.12
C MET A 74 -7.05 14.53 -14.61
N ASN A 75 -6.83 13.33 -15.15
CA ASN A 75 -6.52 13.12 -16.55
C ASN A 75 -7.51 12.13 -17.20
N PRO A 76 -8.77 12.53 -17.43
CA PRO A 76 -9.81 11.66 -17.97
C PRO A 76 -9.67 11.37 -19.48
N GLU A 77 -8.51 11.59 -20.11
CA GLU A 77 -8.32 11.51 -21.57
C GLU A 77 -8.42 10.09 -22.19
N TYR A 78 -9.00 9.11 -21.48
CA TYR A 78 -9.27 7.77 -22.01
C TYR A 78 -10.61 7.19 -21.51
N ASP A 79 -11.70 7.98 -21.58
CA ASP A 79 -13.09 7.47 -21.57
C ASP A 79 -13.84 7.90 -22.84
#